data_AF-A0A1F3A0X2-F1
#
_entry.id   AF-A0A1F3A0X2-F1
#
_cell.length_a   1.000
_cell.length_b   1.000
_cell.length_c   1.000
_cell.angle_alpha   90.00
_cell.angle_beta   90.00
_cell.angle_gamma   90.00
#
_symmetry.space_group_name_H-M   'P 1'
#
loop_
_entity.id
_entity.type
_entity.pdbx_description
1 polymer ?
#
loop_
_entity_poly.entity_id
_entity_poly.type
_entity_poly.pdbx_seq_one_letter_code
_entity_poly.pdbx_strand_id
1 'polypeptide(L)' 'MQPRLALLLQEHSDLDAAIVALAASPSHDGLTLARLKKKKLQLKDMIQKLRDQMTPDIIA' A
#
# COMPACT_ATOMS: atom_id res chain seq x y z
N MET A 1 20.36 -1.57 7.11
CA MET A 1 19.07 -0.86 6.95
C MET A 1 18.57 -1.03 5.53
N GLN A 2 17.34 -1.47 5.33
CA GLN A 2 16.71 -1.59 4.00
C GLN A 2 15.60 -0.51 3.87
N PRO A 3 15.97 0.78 3.69
CA PRO A 3 15.03 1.90 3.84
C PRO A 3 13.84 1.83 2.89
N ARG A 4 14.02 1.24 1.70
CA ARG A 4 12.99 1.21 0.65
C ARG A 4 11.77 0.35 1.01
N LEU A 5 11.95 -0.77 1.69
CA LEU A 5 10.82 -1.62 2.11
C LEU A 5 10.05 -0.95 3.26
N ALA A 6 10.75 -0.38 4.24
CA ALA A 6 10.15 0.36 5.34
C ALA A 6 9.33 1.56 4.85
N LEU A 7 9.88 2.36 3.91
CA LEU A 7 9.18 3.48 3.29
C LEU A 7 7.89 3.04 2.57
N LEU A 8 7.93 1.97 1.77
CA LEU A 8 6.75 1.46 1.08
C LEU A 8 5.69 0.91 2.05
N LEU A 9 6.10 0.25 3.13
CA LEU A 9 5.18 -0.24 4.17
C LEU A 9 4.52 0.93 4.93
N GLN A 10 5.28 1.97 5.26
CA GLN A 10 4.76 3.18 5.89
C GLN A 10 3.78 3.90 4.96
N GLU A 11 4.16 4.17 3.71
CA GLU A 11 3.28 4.83 2.74
C GLU A 11 2.01 4.02 2.45
N HIS A 12 2.08 2.67 2.43
CA HIS A 12 0.90 1.81 2.37
C HIS A 12 0.00 1.95 3.62
N SER A 13 0.58 2.09 4.80
CA SER A 13 -0.16 2.28 6.06
C SER A 13 -0.85 3.65 6.11
N ASP A 14 -0.13 4.72 5.75
CA ASP A 14 -0.68 6.08 5.66
C ASP A 14 -1.82 6.14 4.64
N LEU A 15 -1.66 5.46 3.51
CA LEU A 15 -2.67 5.43 2.45
C LEU A 15 -3.90 4.58 2.85
N ASP A 16 -3.76 3.60 3.75
CA ASP A 16 -4.90 2.88 4.33
C ASP A 16 -5.66 3.73 5.35
N ALA A 17 -4.93 4.42 6.23
CA ALA A 17 -5.53 5.39 7.16
C ALA A 17 -6.30 6.49 6.40
N ALA A 18 -5.75 6.98 5.27
CA ALA A 18 -6.43 7.91 4.38
C ALA A 18 -7.70 7.32 3.74
N ILE A 19 -7.70 6.03 3.38
CA ILE A 19 -8.90 5.32 2.85
C ILE A 19 -9.99 5.14 3.92
N VAL A 20 -9.61 5.01 5.20
CA VAL A 20 -10.51 4.84 6.37
C VAL A 20 -10.99 6.16 6.98
N ALA A 21 -10.25 7.27 6.76
CA ALA A 21 -10.73 8.63 7.03
C ALA A 21 -11.67 9.13 5.90
N LEU A 22 -11.35 8.77 4.64
CA LEU A 22 -12.36 8.51 3.62
C LEU A 22 -13.19 7.26 4.02
N ALA A 23 -14.26 6.88 3.34
CA ALA A 23 -15.26 5.89 3.83
C ALA A 23 -15.98 6.20 5.18
N ALA A 24 -15.43 7.02 6.09
CA ALA A 24 -16.08 7.41 7.35
C ALA A 24 -16.85 8.76 7.35
N SER A 25 -16.36 9.81 6.68
CA SER A 25 -17.14 11.05 6.45
C SER A 25 -18.42 10.85 5.60
N PRO A 26 -19.43 11.74 5.66
CA PRO A 26 -20.70 11.55 4.94
C PRO A 26 -20.68 11.95 3.45
N SER A 27 -19.57 12.46 2.92
CA SER A 27 -19.53 13.16 1.61
C SER A 27 -18.40 12.70 0.69
N HIS A 28 -18.00 11.42 0.73
CA HIS A 28 -16.93 10.96 -0.15
C HIS A 28 -17.34 10.85 -1.60
N ASP A 29 -16.47 11.36 -2.44
CA ASP A 29 -16.43 10.98 -3.83
C ASP A 29 -15.90 9.54 -3.98
N GLY A 30 -16.76 8.65 -4.47
CA GLY A 30 -16.43 7.26 -4.76
C GLY A 30 -15.29 7.09 -5.78
N LEU A 31 -15.10 8.06 -6.69
CA LEU A 31 -13.95 8.09 -7.62
C LEU A 31 -12.64 8.32 -6.87
N THR A 32 -12.65 9.19 -5.86
CA THR A 32 -11.48 9.46 -5.01
C THR A 32 -11.14 8.23 -4.16
N LEU A 33 -12.14 7.56 -3.57
CA LEU A 33 -11.95 6.29 -2.86
C LEU A 33 -11.39 5.18 -3.77
N ALA A 34 -11.90 5.07 -5.00
CA ALA A 34 -11.41 4.10 -5.99
C ALA A 34 -9.96 4.38 -6.41
N ARG A 35 -9.59 5.65 -6.60
CA ARG A 35 -8.20 6.08 -6.90
C ARG A 35 -7.24 5.73 -5.77
N LEU A 36 -7.62 5.96 -4.50
CA LEU A 36 -6.81 5.57 -3.34
C LEU A 36 -6.68 4.05 -3.25
N LYS A 37 -7.78 3.28 -3.35
CA LYS A 37 -7.72 1.80 -3.35
C LYS A 37 -6.82 1.25 -4.46
N LYS A 38 -6.83 1.85 -5.66
CA LYS A 38 -5.91 1.49 -6.75
C LYS A 38 -4.44 1.78 -6.38
N LYS A 39 -4.13 2.94 -5.79
CA LYS A 39 -2.78 3.23 -5.28
C LYS A 39 -2.33 2.23 -4.20
N LYS A 40 -3.21 1.88 -3.25
CA LYS A 40 -2.93 0.88 -2.20
C LYS A 40 -2.54 -0.47 -2.81
N LEU A 41 -3.28 -0.92 -3.82
CA LEU A 41 -2.99 -2.16 -4.54
C LEU A 41 -1.61 -2.12 -5.21
N GLN A 42 -1.28 -1.03 -5.92
CA GLN A 42 0.04 -0.87 -6.55
C GLN A 42 1.18 -0.86 -5.53
N LEU A 43 1.01 -0.20 -4.37
CA LEU A 43 1.99 -0.25 -3.28
C LEU A 43 2.15 -1.67 -2.73
N LYS A 44 1.06 -2.40 -2.52
CA LYS A 44 1.09 -3.82 -2.11
C LYS A 44 1.86 -4.69 -3.11
N ASP A 45 1.61 -4.52 -4.41
CA ASP A 45 2.33 -5.26 -5.47
C ASP A 45 3.83 -4.92 -5.49
N MET A 46 4.19 -3.65 -5.26
CA MET A 46 5.59 -3.22 -5.14
C MET A 46 6.28 -3.76 -3.88
N ILE A 47 5.59 -3.75 -2.73
CA ILE A 47 6.05 -4.38 -1.48
C ILE A 47 6.27 -5.88 -1.72
N GLN A 48 5.32 -6.57 -2.34
CA GLN A 48 5.41 -8.00 -2.59
C GLN A 48 6.61 -8.32 -3.49
N LYS A 49 6.74 -7.65 -4.65
CA LYS A 49 7.91 -7.81 -5.53
C LYS A 49 9.24 -7.51 -4.83
N LEU A 50 9.28 -6.51 -3.95
CA LEU A 50 10.50 -6.17 -3.21
C LEU A 50 10.83 -7.22 -2.14
N ARG A 51 9.81 -7.80 -1.49
CA ARG A 51 9.96 -8.95 -0.59
C ARG A 51 10.42 -10.18 -1.35
N ASP A 52 9.83 -10.51 -2.49
CA ASP A 52 10.20 -11.67 -3.32
C ASP A 52 11.68 -11.56 -3.78
N GLN A 53 12.14 -10.37 -4.18
CA GLN A 53 13.56 -10.08 -4.47
C GLN A 53 14.48 -10.17 -3.25
N MET A 54 13.95 -10.08 -2.03
CA MET A 54 14.68 -10.26 -0.76
C MET A 54 14.56 -11.69 -0.20
N THR A 55 13.67 -12.52 -0.74
CA THR A 55 13.50 -13.94 -0.39
C THR A 55 13.84 -14.89 -1.56
N PRO A 56 15.00 -14.77 -2.24
CA PRO A 56 15.43 -15.77 -3.23
C PRO A 56 15.87 -17.11 -2.60
N ASP A 57 15.71 -17.30 -1.28
CA ASP A 57 16.35 -18.35 -0.48
C ASP A 57 15.37 -19.25 0.31
N ILE A 58 14.06 -19.18 0.03
CA ILE A 58 13.02 -19.91 0.82
C ILE A 58 12.06 -20.74 -0.06
N ILE A 59 12.17 -20.66 -1.40
CA ILE A 59 11.37 -21.49 -2.33
C ILE A 59 12.30 -22.10 -3.38
N ALA A 60 12.98 -23.18 -2.99
CA ALA A 60 13.70 -24.13 -3.83
C ALA A 60 13.33 -25.55 -3.40
#